data_AF-A0A3C0XPL2-F1
#
_entry.id   AF-A0A3C0XPL2-F1
#
_cell.length_a   1.000
_cell.length_b   1.000
_cell.length_c   1.000
_cell.angle_alpha   90.00
_cell.angle_beta   90.00
_cell.angle_gamma   90.00
#
_symmetry.space_group_name_H-M   'P 1'
#
loop_
_entity.id
_entity.type
_entity.pdbx_description
1 polymer ?
#
loop_
_entity_poly.entity_id
_entity_poly.type
_entity_poly.pdbx_seq_one_letter_code
_entity_poly.pdbx_strand_id
1 'polypeptide(L)'
;MDNPSFLYAIAGVAMSMAGFTGIVAALRRAEAVRRQHLFWIGIILWHCLAATFLALFPVTLYALWPDAAGVLRVSSGVLAVFALERFWRSLQSRRFWRPSVGLIAVGTSIRTVDSLLALVNVAVGSLGLYELALLLLLGMPAYSFGLLFTFGLDAPTEPETRPLTRS
;
A
#
# COMPACT_ATOMS: atom_id res chain seq x y z
N MET A 1 -26.41 2.93 6.06
CA MET A 1 -25.27 2.24 5.45
C MET A 1 -25.40 0.79 5.83
N ASP A 2 -25.86 -0.04 4.90
CA ASP A 2 -26.69 -1.18 5.29
C ASP A 2 -25.87 -2.43 5.62
N ASN A 3 -24.56 -2.43 5.29
CA ASN A 3 -23.64 -3.48 5.69
C ASN A 3 -22.15 -3.03 5.68
N PRO A 4 -21.57 -2.58 6.81
CA PRO A 4 -20.15 -2.21 6.90
C PRO A 4 -19.18 -3.41 7.02
N SER A 5 -19.67 -4.66 7.02
CA SER A 5 -18.84 -5.84 7.31
C SER A 5 -17.64 -5.97 6.38
N PHE A 6 -17.80 -5.61 5.11
CA PHE A 6 -16.71 -5.69 4.14
C PHE A 6 -15.58 -4.68 4.43
N LEU A 7 -15.93 -3.47 4.87
CA LEU A 7 -14.94 -2.47 5.30
C LEU A 7 -14.16 -2.93 6.53
N TYR A 8 -14.83 -3.56 7.50
CA TYR A 8 -14.15 -4.17 8.65
C TYR A 8 -13.23 -5.32 8.22
N ALA A 9 -13.64 -6.14 7.26
CA ALA A 9 -12.79 -7.19 6.70
C ALA A 9 -11.53 -6.62 6.03
N ILE A 10 -11.68 -5.58 5.21
CA ILE A 10 -10.55 -4.84 4.61
C ILE A 10 -9.61 -4.31 5.69
N ALA A 11 -10.14 -3.65 6.72
CA ALA A 11 -9.37 -3.13 7.83
C ALA A 11 -8.60 -4.25 8.58
N GLY A 12 -9.26 -5.38 8.83
CA GLY A 12 -8.66 -6.54 9.48
C GLY A 12 -7.53 -7.16 8.66
N VAL A 13 -7.72 -7.32 7.34
CA VAL A 13 -6.69 -7.82 6.42
C VAL A 13 -5.50 -6.87 6.37
N ALA A 14 -5.77 -5.56 6.24
CA ALA A 14 -4.75 -4.52 6.22
C ALA A 14 -3.90 -4.53 7.50
N MET A 15 -4.56 -4.56 8.66
CA MET A 15 -3.88 -4.60 9.96
C MET A 15 -3.08 -5.89 10.15
N SER A 16 -3.62 -7.04 9.72
CA SER A 16 -2.91 -8.33 9.79
C SER A 16 -1.63 -8.31 8.95
N MET A 17 -1.72 -7.79 7.72
CA MET A 17 -0.55 -7.61 6.86
C MET A 17 0.50 -6.68 7.46
N ALA A 18 0.08 -5.57 8.09
CA ALA A 18 0.99 -4.69 8.81
C ALA A 18 1.71 -5.44 9.94
N GLY A 19 0.97 -6.22 10.74
CA GLY A 19 1.51 -7.05 11.81
C GLY A 19 2.55 -8.05 11.31
N PHE A 20 2.21 -8.84 10.29
CA PHE A 20 3.15 -9.80 9.68
C PHE A 20 4.39 -9.13 9.12
N THR A 21 4.23 -7.99 8.44
CA THR A 21 5.35 -7.21 7.92
C THR A 21 6.29 -6.74 9.04
N GLY A 22 5.74 -6.30 10.17
CA GLY A 22 6.50 -5.93 11.36
C GLY A 22 7.27 -7.10 11.98
N ILE A 23 6.64 -8.28 12.07
CA ILE A 23 7.28 -9.51 12.56
C ILE A 23 8.46 -9.90 11.65
N VAL A 24 8.24 -9.92 10.34
CA VAL A 24 9.30 -10.21 9.35
C VAL A 24 10.45 -9.21 9.50
N ALA A 25 10.15 -7.92 9.70
CA ALA A 25 11.19 -6.91 9.94
C ALA A 25 12.00 -7.17 11.21
N ALA A 26 11.33 -7.57 12.29
CA ALA A 26 11.96 -7.86 13.58
C ALA A 26 12.85 -9.10 13.52
N LEU A 27 12.39 -10.18 12.87
CA LEU A 27 13.17 -11.40 12.69
C LEU A 27 14.41 -11.15 11.83
N ARG A 28 14.27 -10.34 10.77
CA ARG A 28 15.39 -10.03 9.88
C ARG A 28 16.42 -9.10 10.50
N ARG A 29 16.08 -8.28 11.51
CA ARG A 29 17.05 -7.39 12.20
C ARG A 29 18.26 -8.13 12.79
N ALA A 30 18.14 -9.43 13.05
CA ALA A 30 19.25 -10.29 13.49
C ALA A 30 20.26 -10.61 12.36
N GLU A 31 19.81 -10.57 11.11
CA GLU A 31 20.65 -10.66 9.91
C GLU A 31 20.97 -9.24 9.42
N ALA A 32 22.09 -9.01 8.74
CA ALA A 32 22.47 -7.67 8.28
C ALA A 32 21.48 -7.12 7.23
N VAL A 33 20.37 -6.51 7.67
CA VAL A 33 19.30 -6.01 6.79
C VAL A 33 19.82 -4.84 5.97
N ARG A 34 19.87 -5.00 4.64
CA ARG A 34 20.14 -3.90 3.71
C ARG A 34 19.09 -2.80 3.92
N ARG A 35 19.51 -1.53 4.01
CA ARG A 35 18.63 -0.35 4.20
C ARG A 35 17.43 -0.31 3.24
N GLN A 36 17.59 -0.87 2.04
CA GLN A 36 16.55 -1.00 1.04
C GLN A 36 15.36 -1.86 1.51
N HIS A 37 15.59 -2.94 2.26
CA HIS A 37 14.49 -3.78 2.78
C HIS A 37 13.69 -3.04 3.86
N LEU A 38 14.34 -2.28 4.74
CA LEU A 38 13.64 -1.47 5.74
C LEU A 38 12.77 -0.40 5.10
N PHE A 39 13.21 0.19 3.99
CA PHE A 39 12.40 1.14 3.21
C PHE A 39 11.12 0.49 2.66
N TRP A 40 11.23 -0.71 2.07
CA TRP A 40 10.07 -1.45 1.55
C TRP A 40 9.09 -1.86 2.65
N ILE A 41 9.60 -2.36 3.76
CA ILE A 41 8.81 -2.70 4.96
C ILE A 41 8.05 -1.46 5.45
N GLY A 42 8.72 -0.30 5.52
CA GLY A 42 8.10 0.97 5.89
C GLY A 42 6.98 1.38 4.92
N ILE A 43 7.18 1.20 3.61
CA ILE A 43 6.15 1.46 2.61
C ILE A 43 4.94 0.55 2.81
N ILE A 44 5.15 -0.76 2.98
CA ILE A 44 4.06 -1.73 3.19
C ILE A 44 3.28 -1.36 4.45
N LEU A 45 3.96 -1.12 5.57
CA LEU A 45 3.34 -0.71 6.83
C LEU A 45 2.50 0.56 6.67
N TRP A 46 3.05 1.60 6.03
CA TRP A 46 2.33 2.84 5.77
C TRP A 46 1.04 2.61 4.97
N HIS A 47 1.09 1.80 3.92
CA HIS A 47 -0.08 1.52 3.07
C HIS A 47 -1.13 0.69 3.81
N CYS A 48 -0.71 -0.32 4.56
CA CYS A 48 -1.62 -1.14 5.37
C CYS A 48 -2.31 -0.32 6.46
N LEU A 49 -1.58 0.55 7.16
CA LEU A 49 -2.16 1.44 8.16
C LEU A 49 -3.13 2.44 7.51
N ALA A 50 -2.73 3.07 6.40
CA ALA A 50 -3.60 3.97 5.66
C ALA A 50 -4.90 3.27 5.20
N ALA A 51 -4.80 2.07 4.61
CA ALA A 51 -5.96 1.29 4.20
C ALA A 51 -6.87 0.93 5.38
N THR A 52 -6.30 0.62 6.54
CA THR A 52 -7.05 0.34 7.78
C THR A 52 -7.86 1.57 8.20
N PHE A 53 -7.22 2.74 8.30
CA PHE A 53 -7.90 3.97 8.70
C PHE A 53 -8.92 4.42 7.66
N LEU A 54 -8.60 4.34 6.37
CA LEU A 54 -9.51 4.68 5.30
C LEU A 54 -10.75 3.76 5.30
N ALA A 55 -10.58 2.46 5.51
CA ALA A 55 -11.72 1.54 5.61
C ALA A 55 -12.64 1.85 6.81
N LEU A 56 -12.07 2.25 7.95
CA LEU A 56 -12.85 2.60 9.15
C LEU A 56 -13.44 4.01 9.10
N PHE A 57 -12.85 4.92 8.31
CA PHE A 57 -13.26 6.31 8.21
C PHE A 57 -14.75 6.51 7.89
N PRO A 58 -15.34 5.93 6.82
CA PRO A 58 -16.76 6.09 6.52
C PRO A 58 -17.66 5.54 7.63
N VAL A 59 -17.25 4.47 8.32
CA VAL A 59 -18.01 3.90 9.44
C VAL A 59 -18.09 4.93 10.58
N THR A 60 -16.94 5.49 10.97
CA THR A 60 -16.89 6.52 12.02
C THR A 60 -17.62 7.79 11.64
N LEU A 61 -17.52 8.21 10.37
CA LEU A 61 -18.17 9.42 9.87
C LEU A 61 -19.69 9.24 9.79
N TYR A 62 -20.18 8.06 9.37
CA TYR A 62 -21.61 7.74 9.34
C TYR A 62 -22.25 7.75 10.73
N ALA A 63 -21.51 7.35 11.77
CA ALA A 63 -21.99 7.41 13.15
C ALA A 63 -22.20 8.86 13.64
N LEU A 64 -21.45 9.82 13.11
CA LEU A 64 -21.56 11.25 13.43
C LEU A 64 -22.53 11.99 12.50
N TRP A 65 -22.57 11.59 11.24
CA TRP A 65 -23.36 12.21 10.18
C TRP A 65 -24.03 11.12 9.33
N PRO A 66 -25.30 10.77 9.60
CA PRO A 66 -25.98 9.63 8.98
C PRO A 66 -26.51 9.92 7.56
N ASP A 67 -25.71 10.59 6.73
CA ASP A 67 -25.92 10.71 5.29
C ASP A 67 -24.95 9.77 4.56
N ALA A 68 -25.45 8.61 4.13
CA ALA A 68 -24.61 7.58 3.51
C ALA A 68 -23.88 8.08 2.25
N ALA A 69 -24.57 8.85 1.40
CA ALA A 69 -23.98 9.35 0.17
C ALA A 69 -22.94 10.43 0.46
N GLY A 70 -23.26 11.40 1.34
CA GLY A 70 -22.33 12.43 1.78
C GLY A 70 -21.05 11.85 2.39
N VAL A 71 -21.20 10.88 3.30
CA VAL A 71 -20.09 10.17 3.95
C VAL A 71 -19.18 9.50 2.93
N LEU A 72 -19.74 8.79 1.96
CA LEU A 72 -18.95 8.09 0.95
C LEU A 72 -18.22 9.05 0.02
N ARG A 73 -18.85 10.16 -0.38
CA ARG A 73 -18.19 11.20 -1.19
C ARG A 73 -17.01 11.83 -0.46
N VAL A 74 -17.18 12.16 0.82
CA VAL A 74 -16.11 12.72 1.66
C VAL A 74 -14.99 11.69 1.84
N SER A 75 -15.33 10.44 2.16
CA SER A 75 -14.35 9.35 2.34
C SER A 75 -13.58 9.05 1.06
N SER A 76 -14.25 9.08 -0.09
CA SER A 76 -13.62 9.00 -1.40
C SER A 76 -12.72 10.20 -1.71
N GLY A 77 -13.08 11.40 -1.26
CA GLY A 77 -12.24 12.59 -1.37
C GLY A 77 -10.94 12.43 -0.61
N VAL A 78 -11.00 11.93 0.63
CA VAL A 78 -9.82 11.63 1.45
C VAL A 78 -8.95 10.55 0.77
N LEU A 79 -9.57 9.48 0.27
CA LEU A 79 -8.87 8.43 -0.48
C LEU A 79 -8.18 8.98 -1.74
N ALA A 80 -8.83 9.86 -2.48
CA ALA A 80 -8.26 10.49 -3.68
C ALA A 80 -7.07 11.40 -3.34
N VAL A 81 -7.15 12.18 -2.25
CA VAL A 81 -6.02 12.99 -1.76
C VAL A 81 -4.84 12.09 -1.38
N PHE A 82 -5.09 10.99 -0.67
CA PHE A 82 -4.06 10.00 -0.34
C PHE A 82 -3.43 9.40 -1.60
N ALA A 83 -4.23 9.07 -2.60
CA ALA A 83 -3.74 8.53 -3.87
C ALA A 83 -2.84 9.53 -4.62
N LEU A 84 -3.21 10.82 -4.62
CA LEU A 84 -2.42 11.90 -5.22
C LEU A 84 -1.09 12.11 -4.50
N GLU A 85 -1.12 12.13 -3.16
CA GLU A 85 0.07 12.27 -2.32
C GLU A 85 1.06 11.12 -2.56
N ARG A 86 0.54 9.90 -2.63
CA ARG A 86 1.30 8.70 -3.00
C ARG A 86 1.89 8.80 -4.41
N PHE A 87 1.13 9.29 -5.37
CA PHE A 87 1.60 9.49 -6.75
C PHE A 87 2.76 10.48 -6.77
N TRP A 88 2.62 11.62 -6.08
CA TRP A 88 3.65 12.65 -5.98
C TRP A 88 4.96 12.11 -5.37
N ARG A 89 4.88 11.41 -4.22
CA ARG A 89 6.04 10.76 -3.61
C ARG A 89 6.73 9.77 -4.54
N SER A 90 5.95 9.06 -5.37
CA SER A 90 6.52 8.11 -6.33
C SER A 90 7.29 8.79 -7.45
N LEU A 91 6.85 9.97 -7.91
CA LEU A 91 7.59 10.77 -8.90
C LEU A 91 8.93 11.25 -8.34
N GLN A 92 8.95 11.71 -7.09
CA GLN A 92 10.18 12.13 -6.41
C GLN A 92 11.15 10.97 -6.19
N SER A 93 10.63 9.75 -6.01
CA SER A 93 11.42 8.55 -5.71
C SER A 93 12.01 7.86 -6.95
N ARG A 94 11.76 8.36 -8.17
CA ARG A 94 12.23 7.75 -9.45
C ARG A 94 13.74 7.53 -9.54
N ARG A 95 14.54 8.24 -8.73
CA ARG A 95 16.01 8.18 -8.77
C ARG A 95 16.61 6.88 -8.22
N PHE A 96 15.86 6.08 -7.45
CA PHE A 96 16.37 4.89 -6.75
C PHE A 96 15.94 3.54 -7.37
N TRP A 97 15.19 3.56 -8.47
CA TRP A 97 14.50 2.38 -8.98
C TRP A 97 15.03 2.00 -10.36
N ARG A 98 15.66 0.83 -10.48
CA ARG A 98 15.82 0.10 -11.76
C ARG A 98 15.05 -1.22 -11.69
N PRO A 99 13.71 -1.22 -11.78
CA PRO A 99 12.92 -2.45 -11.76
C PRO A 99 12.84 -3.06 -13.17
N SER A 100 12.47 -4.33 -13.26
CA SER A 100 12.05 -4.94 -14.52
C SER A 100 10.74 -4.30 -15.01
N VAL A 101 10.67 -4.01 -16.32
CA VAL A 101 9.60 -3.22 -16.96
C VAL A 101 8.19 -3.77 -16.67
N GLY A 102 8.05 -5.09 -16.58
CA GLY A 102 6.77 -5.75 -16.29
C GLY A 102 6.21 -5.48 -14.88
N LEU A 103 7.07 -5.44 -13.85
CA LEU A 103 6.63 -5.18 -12.47
C LEU A 103 6.13 -3.72 -12.31
N ILE A 104 6.74 -2.80 -13.04
CA ILE A 104 6.34 -1.38 -13.07
C ILE A 104 4.96 -1.23 -13.72
N ALA A 105 4.72 -1.93 -14.83
CA ALA A 105 3.45 -1.84 -15.56
C ALA A 105 2.27 -2.28 -14.68
N VAL A 106 2.40 -3.40 -13.97
CA VAL A 106 1.35 -3.91 -13.07
C VAL A 106 1.15 -2.99 -11.86
N GLY A 107 2.23 -2.56 -11.19
CA GLY A 107 2.09 -1.66 -10.04
C GLY A 107 1.48 -0.30 -10.44
N THR A 108 1.80 0.21 -11.63
CA THR A 108 1.29 1.49 -12.13
C THR A 108 -0.16 1.38 -12.57
N SER A 109 -0.57 0.26 -13.19
CA SER A 109 -1.96 0.04 -13.60
C SER A 109 -2.88 -0.02 -12.38
N ILE A 110 -2.54 -0.81 -11.36
CA ILE A 110 -3.32 -0.91 -10.10
C ILE A 110 -3.51 0.47 -9.48
N ARG A 111 -2.44 1.27 -9.39
CA ARG A 111 -2.48 2.63 -8.81
C ARG A 111 -3.35 3.59 -9.61
N THR A 112 -3.30 3.48 -10.94
CA THR A 112 -4.10 4.34 -11.83
C THR A 112 -5.57 4.00 -11.68
N VAL A 113 -5.93 2.71 -11.69
CA VAL A 113 -7.32 2.28 -11.54
C VAL A 113 -7.88 2.66 -10.17
N ASP A 114 -7.14 2.41 -9.09
CA ASP A 114 -7.49 2.83 -7.72
C ASP A 114 -7.80 4.34 -7.64
N SER A 115 -6.90 5.17 -8.18
CA SER A 115 -7.06 6.63 -8.15
C SER A 115 -8.28 7.09 -8.96
N LEU A 116 -8.54 6.47 -10.12
CA LEU A 116 -9.71 6.76 -10.94
C LEU A 116 -11.01 6.38 -10.23
N LEU A 117 -11.05 5.20 -9.60
CA LEU A 117 -12.22 4.77 -8.83
C LEU A 117 -12.50 5.72 -7.66
N ALA A 118 -11.46 6.13 -6.93
CA ALA A 118 -11.61 7.09 -5.84
C ALA A 118 -12.20 8.42 -6.35
N LEU A 119 -11.67 8.97 -7.45
CA LEU A 119 -12.15 10.22 -8.04
C LEU A 119 -13.58 10.12 -8.57
N VAL A 120 -13.90 9.05 -9.32
CA VAL A 120 -15.27 8.80 -9.81
C VAL A 120 -16.23 8.70 -8.63
N ASN A 121 -15.82 8.03 -7.55
CA ASN A 121 -16.68 7.83 -6.40
C ASN A 121 -16.93 9.08 -5.56
N VAL A 122 -16.11 10.14 -5.70
CA VAL A 122 -16.42 11.46 -5.13
C VAL A 122 -17.71 12.04 -5.72
N ALA A 123 -18.00 11.77 -7.00
CA ALA A 123 -19.25 12.20 -7.62
C ALA A 123 -20.41 11.24 -7.29
N VAL A 124 -20.17 9.94 -7.40
CA VAL A 124 -21.21 8.90 -7.30
C VAL A 124 -21.65 8.65 -5.85
N GLY A 125 -20.71 8.56 -4.89
CA GLY A 125 -21.01 8.17 -3.51
C GLY A 125 -21.46 6.71 -3.37
N SER A 126 -20.88 5.79 -4.16
CA SER A 126 -21.19 4.36 -4.14
C SER A 126 -20.29 3.59 -3.17
N LEU A 127 -20.88 2.72 -2.35
CA LEU A 127 -20.13 1.88 -1.41
C LEU A 127 -19.23 0.88 -2.16
N GLY A 128 -19.76 0.22 -3.19
CA GLY A 128 -19.01 -0.80 -3.93
C GLY A 128 -17.77 -0.25 -4.66
N LEU A 129 -17.85 0.97 -5.20
CA LEU A 129 -16.68 1.63 -5.81
C LEU A 129 -15.62 2.00 -4.77
N TYR A 130 -16.06 2.41 -3.58
CA TYR A 130 -15.16 2.71 -2.47
C TYR A 130 -14.43 1.45 -1.98
N GLU A 131 -15.18 0.38 -1.77
CA GLU A 131 -14.64 -0.93 -1.39
C GLU A 131 -13.66 -1.48 -2.41
N LEU A 132 -13.98 -1.38 -3.70
CA LEU A 132 -13.09 -1.80 -4.78
C LEU A 132 -11.80 -0.96 -4.82
N ALA A 133 -11.89 0.35 -4.61
CA ALA A 133 -10.71 1.20 -4.52
C ALA A 133 -9.82 0.80 -3.34
N LEU A 134 -10.40 0.56 -2.16
CA LEU A 134 -9.65 0.08 -0.99
C LEU A 134 -9.00 -1.30 -1.21
N LEU A 135 -9.65 -2.22 -1.93
CA LEU A 135 -9.05 -3.49 -2.30
C LEU A 135 -7.85 -3.31 -3.23
N LEU A 136 -7.94 -2.44 -4.23
CA LEU A 136 -6.83 -2.13 -5.11
C LEU A 136 -5.69 -1.42 -4.37
N LEU A 137 -6.02 -0.56 -3.41
CA LEU A 137 -5.05 0.05 -2.51
C LEU A 137 -4.25 -1.02 -1.73
N LEU A 138 -4.91 -2.09 -1.26
CA LEU A 138 -4.26 -3.25 -0.62
C LEU A 138 -3.49 -4.15 -1.57
N GLY A 139 -3.84 -4.15 -2.86
CA GLY A 139 -3.13 -4.92 -3.87
C GLY A 139 -1.64 -4.57 -3.94
N MET A 140 -1.28 -3.30 -3.75
CA MET A 140 0.11 -2.84 -3.78
C MET A 140 0.97 -3.37 -2.62
N PRO A 141 0.59 -3.23 -1.33
CA PRO A 141 1.35 -3.83 -0.24
C PRO A 141 1.35 -5.35 -0.34
N ALA A 142 0.28 -6.00 -0.82
CA ALA A 142 0.24 -7.46 -0.97
C ALA A 142 1.24 -7.94 -2.03
N TYR A 143 1.26 -7.25 -3.16
CA TYR A 143 2.24 -7.48 -4.22
C TYR A 143 3.68 -7.23 -3.76
N SER A 144 3.92 -6.11 -3.06
CA SER A 144 5.26 -5.76 -2.55
C SER A 144 5.74 -6.76 -1.50
N PHE A 145 4.84 -7.24 -0.64
CA PHE A 145 5.11 -8.29 0.33
C PHE A 145 5.46 -9.62 -0.36
N GLY A 146 4.70 -10.00 -1.39
CA GLY A 146 5.01 -11.16 -2.23
C GLY A 146 6.40 -11.06 -2.87
N LEU A 147 6.74 -9.92 -3.47
CA LEU A 147 8.08 -9.69 -4.03
C LEU A 147 9.18 -9.76 -2.98
N LEU A 148 8.96 -9.20 -1.79
CA LEU A 148 9.90 -9.28 -0.68
C LEU A 148 10.16 -10.73 -0.25
N PHE A 149 9.15 -11.60 -0.29
CA PHE A 149 9.28 -13.02 0.02
C PHE A 149 9.92 -13.82 -1.13
N THR A 150 9.48 -13.62 -2.36
CA THR A 150 9.92 -14.41 -3.51
C THR A 150 11.33 -14.02 -3.98
N PHE A 151 11.65 -12.73 -4.03
CA PHE A 151 12.94 -12.23 -4.55
C PHE A 151 13.87 -11.71 -3.45
N GLY A 152 13.35 -11.44 -2.25
CA GLY A 152 14.16 -10.97 -1.12
C GLY A 152 14.90 -12.08 -0.36
N LEU A 153 14.85 -13.33 -0.85
CA LEU A 153 15.72 -14.43 -0.38
C LEU A 153 16.99 -14.59 -1.23
N ASP A 154 16.96 -14.21 -2.52
CA ASP A 154 18.06 -14.46 -3.47
C ASP A 154 18.45 -13.22 -4.29
N ALA A 155 18.65 -12.07 -3.64
CA ALA A 155 19.36 -11.00 -4.36
C ALA A 155 20.81 -11.47 -4.57
N PRO A 156 21.31 -11.56 -5.83
CA PRO A 156 22.65 -12.05 -6.10
C PRO A 156 23.64 -11.25 -5.25
N THR A 157 24.50 -11.98 -4.55
CA THR A 157 25.68 -11.42 -3.91
C THR A 157 26.36 -10.51 -4.91
N GLU A 158 26.52 -9.23 -4.57
CA GLU A 158 27.50 -8.42 -5.29
C GLU A 158 28.80 -9.22 -5.31
N PRO A 159 29.46 -9.35 -6.47
CA PRO A 159 30.72 -10.05 -6.54
C PRO A 159 31.66 -9.37 -5.57
N GLU A 160 32.04 -10.12 -4.55
CA GLU A 160 33.02 -9.78 -3.52
C GLU A 160 34.17 -9.06 -4.21
N THR A 161 34.23 -7.74 -4.06
CA THR A 161 35.33 -6.94 -4.58
C THR A 161 36.59 -7.49 -3.94
N ARG A 162 37.37 -8.24 -4.74
CA ARG A 162 38.60 -8.90 -4.35
C ARG A 162 39.47 -7.93 -3.54
N PRO A 163 40.06 -8.37 -2.42
CA PRO A 163 41.01 -7.55 -1.70
C PRO A 163 42.14 -7.16 -2.66
N LEU A 164 42.34 -5.86 -2.84
CA LEU A 164 43.53 -5.34 -3.50
C LEU A 164 44.73 -5.77 -2.66
N THR A 165 45.39 -6.85 -3.05
CA THR A 165 46.73 -7.18 -2.58
C THR A 165 47.62 -5.99 -2.89
N ARG A 166 47.95 -5.21 -1.86
CA ARG A 166 49.04 -4.25 -1.91
C ARG A 166 50.34 -5.04 -1.75
N SER A 167 51.06 -5.16 -2.86
CA SER A 167 52.48 -5.52 -2.92
C SER A 167 53.36 -4.45 -2.29
#